data_AF-A0A929XER5-F1
#
_entry.id   AF-A0A929XER5-F1
#
_cell.length_a   1.000
_cell.length_b   1.000
_cell.length_c   1.000
_cell.angle_alpha   90.00
_cell.angle_beta   90.00
_cell.angle_gamma   90.00
#
_symmetry.space_group_name_H-M   'P 1'
#
loop_
_entity.id
_entity.type
_entity.pdbx_description
1 polymer ?
#
loop_
_entity_poly.entity_id
_entity_poly.type
_entity_poly.pdbx_seq_one_letter_code
_entity_poly.pdbx_strand_id
1 'polypeptide(L)' 'MTRVTVKGDLEKALRKFKQKVARDGIPSECKKRESYSKPGELRREAKKAGIKNARKRNKNRD' A
#
# COMPACT_ATOMS: atom_id res chain seq x y z
N MET A 1 -11.11 -6.91 3.41
CA MET A 1 -12.30 -6.07 3.19
C MET A 1 -12.27 -4.88 4.15
N THR A 2 -12.13 -3.66 3.65
CA THR A 2 -11.93 -2.43 4.45
C THR A 2 -13.24 -1.97 5.09
N ARG A 3 -13.55 -2.46 6.30
CA ARG A 3 -14.66 -1.91 7.10
C ARG A 3 -14.20 -0.71 7.92
N VAL A 4 -14.91 0.41 7.83
CA VAL A 4 -14.74 1.60 8.68
C VAL A 4 -16.10 1.96 9.26
N THR A 5 -16.20 1.97 10.58
CA THR A 5 -17.43 2.36 11.29
C THR A 5 -17.47 3.88 11.41
N VAL A 6 -18.57 4.50 10.94
CA VAL A 6 -18.81 5.94 11.07
C VAL A 6 -19.39 6.21 12.45
N LYS A 7 -18.76 7.08 13.24
CA LYS A 7 -19.32 7.60 14.50
C LYS A 7 -19.40 9.12 14.40
N GLY A 8 -20.61 9.63 14.15
CA GLY A 8 -20.94 11.06 14.08
C GLY A 8 -20.38 11.76 12.85
N ASP A 9 -19.06 12.00 12.83
CA ASP A 9 -18.40 12.85 11.85
C ASP A 9 -17.97 12.07 10.59
N LEU A 10 -18.65 12.35 9.48
CA LEU A 10 -18.47 11.67 8.19
C LEU A 10 -17.11 11.96 7.56
N GLU A 11 -16.61 13.18 7.64
CA GLU A 11 -15.32 13.55 7.03
C GLU A 11 -14.16 12.80 7.68
N LYS A 12 -14.19 12.69 9.01
CA LYS A 12 -13.19 11.91 9.76
C LYS A 12 -13.24 10.44 9.37
N ALA A 13 -14.42 9.87 9.13
CA ALA A 13 -14.56 8.50 8.67
C ALA A 13 -14.01 8.30 7.26
N LEU A 14 -14.25 9.25 6.33
CA LEU A 14 -13.70 9.22 4.98
C LEU A 14 -12.16 9.30 4.98
N ARG A 15 -11.59 10.16 5.83
CA ARG A 15 -10.12 10.24 5.98
C ARG A 15 -9.54 8.92 6.48
N LYS A 16 -10.16 8.32 7.50
CA LYS A 16 -9.76 7.00 8.03
C LYS A 16 -9.89 5.90 6.96
N PHE A 17 -10.94 5.95 6.14
CA PHE A 17 -11.14 5.02 5.04
C PHE A 17 -10.03 5.15 3.99
N LYS A 18 -9.75 6.36 3.50
CA LYS A 18 -8.64 6.61 2.56
C LYS A 18 -7.31 6.09 3.10
N GLN A 19 -7.03 6.33 4.38
CA GLN A 19 -5.79 5.87 5.02
C GLN A 19 -5.74 4.35 5.22
N LYS A 20 -6.88 3.69 5.41
CA LYS A 20 -6.97 2.22 5.50
C LYS A 20 -6.81 1.59 4.12
N VAL A 21 -7.46 2.12 3.09
CA VAL A 21 -7.30 1.69 1.68
C VAL A 21 -5.85 1.83 1.22
N ALA A 22 -5.18 2.93 1.58
CA ALA A 22 -3.78 3.14 1.26
C ALA A 22 -2.85 2.15 2.00
N ARG A 23 -3.15 1.81 3.26
CA ARG A 23 -2.40 0.81 4.03
C ARG A 23 -2.54 -0.60 3.48
N ASP A 24 -3.75 -0.96 3.05
CA ASP A 24 -4.05 -2.27 2.48
C ASP A 24 -3.45 -2.42 1.05
N GLY A 25 -3.00 -1.33 0.43
CA GLY A 25 -2.25 -1.36 -0.83
C GLY A 25 -3.10 -1.69 -2.07
N ILE A 26 -4.43 -1.76 -1.93
CA ILE A 26 -5.38 -2.17 -2.98
C ILE A 26 -5.15 -1.44 -4.31
N PRO A 27 -5.01 -0.09 -4.36
CA PRO A 27 -4.81 0.59 -5.64
C PRO A 27 -3.52 0.21 -6.36
N SER A 28 -2.48 -0.14 -5.60
CA SER A 28 -1.19 -0.58 -6.16
C SER A 28 -1.26 -2.02 -6.65
N GLU A 29 -2.06 -2.85 -5.97
CA GLU A 29 -2.29 -4.23 -6.38
C GLU A 29 -3.13 -4.32 -7.67
N CYS A 30 -4.18 -3.50 -7.79
CA CYS A 30 -4.98 -3.41 -9.01
C CYS A 30 -4.10 -3.12 -10.22
N LYS A 31 -3.23 -2.10 -10.15
CA LYS A 31 -2.28 -1.74 -11.22
C LYS A 31 -1.33 -2.86 -11.61
N LYS A 32 -0.89 -3.67 -10.64
CA LYS A 32 -0.01 -4.82 -10.92
C LYS A 32 -0.73 -5.97 -11.61
N ARG A 33 -2.04 -6.09 -11.40
CA ARG A 33 -2.88 -7.16 -11.97
C ARG A 33 -3.49 -6.78 -13.34
N GLU A 34 -3.41 -5.50 -13.74
CA GLU A 34 -3.88 -5.03 -15.04
C GLU A 34 -3.15 -5.69 -16.23
N SER A 35 -1.91 -6.13 -16.04
CA SER A 35 -1.12 -6.76 -17.09
C SER A 35 -0.37 -7.99 -16.57
N TYR A 36 -0.10 -8.95 -17.47
CA TYR A 36 0.76 -10.08 -17.14
C TYR A 36 2.21 -9.63 -17.02
N SER A 37 2.79 -9.84 -15.84
CA SER A 37 4.20 -9.63 -15.57
C SER A 37 4.91 -10.96 -15.43
N LYS A 38 6.08 -11.10 -16.06
CA LYS A 38 6.84 -12.36 -15.97
C LYS A 38 7.30 -12.60 -14.54
N PRO A 39 7.43 -13.88 -14.10
CA PRO A 39 7.84 -14.19 -12.73
C PRO A 39 9.22 -13.60 -12.34
N GLY A 40 10.14 -13.49 -13.30
CA GLY A 40 11.44 -12.84 -13.08
C GLY A 40 11.34 -11.34 -12.79
N GLU A 41 10.41 -10.64 -13.45
CA GLU A 41 10.16 -9.22 -13.24
C GLU A 41 9.52 -8.99 -11.86
N LEU A 42 8.52 -9.81 -11.51
CA LEU A 42 7.88 -9.78 -10.19
C LEU A 42 8.90 -9.96 -9.05
N ARG A 43 9.83 -10.93 -9.18
CA ARG A 43 10.90 -11.15 -8.18
C ARG A 43 11.85 -9.95 -8.08
N ARG A 44 12.20 -9.34 -9.21
CA ARG A 44 13.09 -8.17 -9.25
C ARG A 44 12.43 -6.95 -8.61
N GLU A 45 11.15 -6.71 -8.89
CA GLU A 45 10.38 -5.62 -8.29
C GLU A 45 10.18 -5.81 -6.78
N ALA A 46 9.88 -7.02 -6.33
CA ALA A 46 9.78 -7.33 -4.91
C ALA A 46 11.10 -7.04 -4.17
N LYS A 47 12.25 -7.43 -4.75
CA LYS A 47 13.57 -7.11 -4.19
C LYS A 47 13.83 -5.60 -4.14
N LYS A 48 13.51 -4.87 -5.22
CA LYS A 48 13.64 -3.41 -5.27
C LYS A 48 12.77 -2.72 -4.21
N ALA A 49 11.52 -3.15 -4.04
CA ALA A 49 10.62 -2.63 -3.03
C ALA A 49 11.12 -2.88 -1.60
N GLY A 50 11.64 -4.09 -1.33
CA GLY A 50 12.26 -4.43 -0.05
C GLY A 50 13.45 -3.53 0.30
N ILE A 51 14.37 -3.31 -0.64
CA ILE A 51 15.52 -2.42 -0.46
C ILE A 51 15.06 -0.98 -0.19
N LYS A 52 14.08 -0.48 -0.95
CA LYS A 52 13.51 0.88 -0.76
C LYS A 52 12.92 1.03 0.63
N ASN A 53 12.16 0.04 1.11
CA ASN A 53 11.54 0.07 2.43
C ASN A 53 12.57 -0.01 3.56
N ALA A 54 13.61 -0.83 3.41
CA ALA A 54 14.71 -0.93 4.38
C ALA A 54 15.48 0.40 4.48
N ARG A 55 15.85 1.00 3.35
CA ARG A 55 16.51 2.32 3.31
C ARG A 55 15.66 3.41 3.96
N LYS A 56 14.35 3.44 3.68
CA LYS A 56 13.42 4.39 4.30
C LYS A 56 13.33 4.18 5.82
N ARG A 57 13.33 2.93 6.28
CA ARG A 57 13.31 2.61 7.72
C ARG A 57 14.58 3.07 8.43
N ASN A 58 15.75 2.84 7.82
CA ASN A 58 17.04 3.23 8.41
C ASN A 58 17.17 4.76 8.48
N LYS A 59 16.79 5.49 7.42
CA LYS A 59 16.81 6.96 7.42
C LYS A 59 15.94 7.59 8.52
N ASN A 60 14.85 6.93 8.92
CA ASN A 60 13.97 7.44 9.98
C ASN A 60 14.46 7.05 11.40
N ARG A 61 15.50 6.22 11.50
CA ARG A 61 16.08 5.73 12.75
C ARG A 61 17.25 6.60 13.21
N ASP A 62 17.99 7.15 12.25
CA ASP A 62 19.00 8.19 12.43
C ASP A 62 18.34 9.57 12.52
#